data_AF-A0A5J4NYT1-F1
#
_entry.id   AF-A0A5J4NYT1-F1
#
_cell.length_a   1.000
_cell.length_b   1.000
_cell.length_c   1.000
_cell.angle_alpha   90.00
_cell.angle_beta   90.00
_cell.angle_gamma   90.00
#
_symmetry.space_group_name_H-M   'P 1'
#
loop_
_entity.id
_entity.type
_entity.pdbx_description
1 polymer ?
#
loop_
_entity_poly.entity_id
_entity_poly.type
_entity_poly.pdbx_seq_one_letter_code
_entity_poly.pdbx_strand_id
1 'polypeptide(L)'
;MNNELTDWPLDFSLDSEKQAFDTSCAIRPSRTPDLCPTQSDRSALSKNTQNGTEPPLYYVQVRGQNLVCLDMDGKQRLCLAQISSTLLKDYSYNEIHNRRVALGITCVQCSPGQLETLRESGAMPASSRRCGTITLREAERLVKSFLDEPEHPRLPENFAFDVIHHCGWGCRGQFSPARYNSSRAKCVRCSSCQTFLSPNKFIFHSHVPHHLDAVQVNAYRHPDAANFNAWRRHLFLDHPNPSLSTIYAWEDVKAMFNGGNRKRYSTQTKKQQKSDETIDLRHQAWRDVHRNPNYVAGSVAPEG
;
A
#
# COMPACT_ATOMS: atom_id res chain seq x y z
N MET A 1 24.98 44.24 -12.07
CA MET A 1 24.45 44.17 -10.69
C MET A 1 23.85 42.80 -10.52
N ASN A 2 24.56 41.96 -9.78
CA ASN A 2 24.24 40.56 -9.55
C ASN A 2 22.92 40.46 -8.77
N ASN A 3 22.01 39.60 -9.21
CA ASN A 3 21.01 39.04 -8.30
C ASN A 3 20.76 37.58 -8.65
N GLU A 4 20.96 36.75 -7.64
CA GLU A 4 21.00 35.29 -7.68
C GLU A 4 19.64 34.70 -8.05
N LEU A 5 19.67 33.76 -8.99
CA LEU A 5 18.54 32.96 -9.43
C LEU A 5 18.39 31.79 -8.43
N THR A 6 17.45 31.89 -7.50
CA THR A 6 17.09 30.75 -6.63
C THR A 6 16.30 29.73 -7.44
N ASP A 7 17.01 28.72 -7.91
CA ASP A 7 16.51 27.48 -8.47
C ASP A 7 15.78 26.69 -7.38
N TRP A 8 14.51 26.31 -7.61
CA TRP A 8 13.70 25.50 -6.70
C TRP A 8 13.64 24.05 -7.21
N PRO A 9 14.17 23.06 -6.48
CA PRO A 9 14.11 21.67 -6.92
C PRO A 9 13.02 20.92 -6.16
N LEU A 10 11.92 20.55 -6.83
CA LEU A 10 11.02 19.48 -6.37
C LEU A 10 10.39 18.77 -7.58
N ASP A 11 11.24 18.12 -8.38
CA ASP A 11 10.84 16.97 -9.17
C ASP A 11 11.35 15.71 -8.47
N PHE A 12 10.44 14.93 -7.91
CA PHE A 12 10.73 13.64 -7.28
C PHE A 12 9.96 12.55 -8.02
N SER A 13 10.24 12.39 -9.30
CA SER A 13 9.89 11.17 -10.01
C SER A 13 10.58 11.06 -11.38
N LEU A 14 11.79 10.50 -11.41
CA LEU A 14 12.25 9.49 -12.40
C LEU A 14 13.78 9.42 -12.38
N ASP A 15 14.30 8.28 -11.92
CA ASP A 15 15.26 7.50 -12.70
C ASP A 15 15.31 6.09 -12.10
N SER A 16 14.54 5.19 -12.72
CA SER A 16 14.79 3.75 -12.63
C SER A 16 15.20 3.32 -14.01
N GLU A 17 16.50 3.43 -14.26
CA GLU A 17 17.13 2.81 -15.41
C GLU A 17 16.99 1.30 -15.33
N LYS A 18 16.72 0.78 -16.51
CA LYS A 18 16.58 -0.62 -16.87
C LYS A 18 17.91 -1.33 -16.64
N GLN A 19 17.87 -2.50 -16.00
CA GLN A 19 18.76 -3.59 -16.40
C GLN A 19 17.98 -4.89 -16.40
N ALA A 20 17.60 -5.28 -17.61
CA ALA A 20 17.28 -6.65 -17.95
C ALA A 20 18.57 -7.48 -17.79
N PHE A 21 18.47 -8.61 -17.09
CA PHE A 21 19.45 -9.67 -17.21
C PHE A 21 18.71 -10.98 -17.50
N ASP A 22 19.14 -11.59 -18.60
CA ASP A 22 18.60 -12.78 -19.24
C ASP A 22 18.45 -13.96 -18.29
N THR A 23 17.30 -14.62 -18.39
CA THR A 23 17.10 -15.99 -17.92
C THR A 23 17.13 -16.89 -19.14
N SER A 24 18.25 -17.60 -19.33
CA SER A 24 18.32 -18.78 -20.18
C SER A 24 18.73 -19.96 -19.30
N CYS A 25 17.79 -20.87 -19.11
CA CYS A 25 17.94 -22.12 -18.39
C CYS A 25 18.09 -23.24 -19.43
N ALA A 26 19.24 -23.93 -19.45
CA ALA A 26 19.38 -25.18 -20.18
C ALA A 26 20.53 -26.06 -19.62
N ILE A 27 20.12 -27.25 -19.16
CA ILE A 27 20.78 -28.56 -19.34
C ILE A 27 21.96 -28.93 -18.40
N ARG A 28 21.66 -29.94 -17.55
CA ARG A 28 22.56 -30.88 -16.83
C ARG A 28 23.43 -31.70 -17.81
N PRO A 29 24.63 -32.20 -17.43
CA PRO A 29 24.71 -33.49 -16.69
C PRO A 29 25.93 -33.74 -15.76
N SER A 30 25.64 -34.41 -14.62
CA SER A 30 26.29 -35.60 -14.01
C SER A 30 27.66 -35.58 -13.25
N ARG A 31 27.67 -36.40 -12.17
CA ARG A 31 28.77 -37.10 -11.42
C ARG A 31 29.56 -36.23 -10.42
N THR A 32 29.91 -36.63 -9.18
CA THR A 32 29.79 -37.80 -8.28
C THR A 32 30.09 -37.30 -6.84
N PRO A 33 29.76 -38.04 -5.76
CA PRO A 33 29.99 -37.59 -4.38
C PRO A 33 31.30 -38.15 -3.80
N ASP A 34 32.07 -37.34 -3.08
CA ASP A 34 33.09 -37.86 -2.14
C ASP A 34 33.35 -36.89 -0.96
N LEU A 35 33.01 -37.41 0.23
CA LEU A 35 33.77 -37.44 1.48
C LEU A 35 34.32 -36.14 2.11
N CYS A 36 33.75 -35.79 3.27
CA CYS A 36 34.45 -35.09 4.37
C CYS A 36 35.53 -35.99 5.00
N PRO A 37 36.53 -35.42 5.69
CA PRO A 37 36.45 -35.49 7.16
C PRO A 37 37.01 -34.26 7.94
N THR A 38 36.32 -33.98 9.04
CA THR A 38 36.77 -33.50 10.38
C THR A 38 38.16 -32.86 10.56
N GLN A 39 38.24 -31.71 11.29
CA GLN A 39 38.79 -31.63 12.67
C GLN A 39 38.91 -30.19 13.22
N SER A 40 38.39 -30.03 14.45
CA SER A 40 38.89 -29.30 15.64
C SER A 40 39.54 -27.90 15.57
N ASP A 41 38.96 -27.01 16.40
CA ASP A 41 39.59 -26.09 17.36
C ASP A 41 40.89 -25.37 16.98
N ARG A 42 40.77 -24.05 16.79
CA ARG A 42 41.81 -23.08 17.22
C ARG A 42 41.21 -21.78 17.74
N SER A 43 41.67 -21.47 18.94
CA SER A 43 41.45 -20.28 19.75
C SER A 43 41.98 -18.99 19.10
N ALA A 44 41.28 -17.89 19.41
CA ALA A 44 41.72 -16.50 19.60
C ALA A 44 43.04 -16.01 18.96
N LEU A 45 42.96 -14.98 18.09
CA LEU A 45 43.42 -13.62 18.40
C LEU A 45 43.10 -12.60 17.27
N SER A 46 42.46 -11.49 17.68
CA SER A 46 42.67 -10.09 17.26
C SER A 46 42.49 -9.68 15.78
N LYS A 47 41.52 -8.78 15.55
CA LYS A 47 41.81 -7.33 15.35
C LYS A 47 40.51 -6.50 15.20
N ASN A 48 40.29 -5.64 16.19
CA ASN A 48 40.03 -4.19 16.10
C ASN A 48 39.08 -3.67 14.99
N THR A 49 37.98 -3.01 15.38
CA THR A 49 37.63 -1.62 14.96
C THR A 49 36.36 -1.14 15.70
N GLN A 50 36.58 -0.17 16.59
CA GLN A 50 35.73 0.96 17.01
C GLN A 50 34.22 0.77 17.35
N ASN A 51 33.92 1.14 18.60
CA ASN A 51 32.60 1.43 19.15
C ASN A 51 31.89 2.62 18.47
N GLY A 52 30.56 2.52 18.39
CA GLY A 52 29.62 3.65 18.53
C GLY A 52 29.15 4.25 17.19
N THR A 53 27.92 4.10 16.74
CA THR A 53 26.66 3.91 17.46
C THR A 53 25.73 3.17 16.51
N GLU A 54 25.41 1.89 16.77
CA GLU A 54 24.26 1.32 16.07
C GLU A 54 23.06 2.18 16.45
N PRO A 55 22.28 2.70 15.48
CA PRO A 55 21.13 3.52 15.80
C PRO A 55 20.22 2.70 16.71
N PRO A 56 19.83 3.21 17.89
CA PRO A 56 19.05 2.43 18.84
C PRO A 56 17.77 1.97 18.16
N LEU A 57 17.58 0.65 18.10
CA LEU A 57 16.29 0.08 17.72
C LEU A 57 15.27 0.51 18.76
N TYR A 58 14.23 1.19 18.32
CA TYR A 58 13.13 1.60 19.17
C TYR A 58 11.87 0.82 18.80
N TYR A 59 11.06 0.55 19.81
CA TYR A 59 9.79 -0.12 19.64
C TYR A 59 8.67 0.91 19.73
N VAL A 60 7.69 0.77 18.85
CA VAL A 60 6.48 1.59 18.88
C VAL A 60 5.27 0.67 18.94
N GLN A 61 4.22 1.10 19.64
CA GLN A 61 3.02 0.31 19.81
C GLN A 61 1.95 0.73 18.80
N VAL A 62 1.51 -0.21 17.96
CA VAL A 62 0.39 0.00 17.02
C VAL A 62 -0.70 -1.01 17.35
N ARG A 63 -1.89 -0.54 17.74
CA ARG A 63 -3.03 -1.39 18.15
C ARG A 63 -2.67 -2.45 19.22
N GLY A 64 -1.83 -2.08 20.18
CA GLY A 64 -1.40 -2.96 21.26
C GLY A 64 -0.19 -3.84 20.91
N GLN A 65 0.22 -3.92 19.64
CA GLN A 65 1.37 -4.71 19.20
C GLN A 65 2.65 -3.87 19.18
N ASN A 66 3.72 -4.37 19.79
CA ASN A 66 5.05 -3.76 19.70
C ASN A 66 5.69 -4.11 18.36
N LEU A 67 6.07 -3.08 17.61
CA LEU A 67 6.70 -3.18 16.30
C LEU A 67 8.10 -2.55 16.34
N VAL A 68 9.02 -3.13 15.58
CA VAL A 68 10.37 -2.60 15.43
C VAL A 68 10.32 -1.38 14.54
N CYS A 69 10.96 -0.31 14.98
CA CYS A 69 10.97 0.96 14.28
C CYS A 69 12.41 1.38 13.98
N LEU A 70 12.59 1.89 12.76
CA LEU A 70 13.85 2.37 12.22
C LEU A 70 13.76 3.88 12.01
N ASP A 71 14.78 4.61 12.44
CA ASP A 71 14.92 6.01 12.07
C ASP A 71 15.57 6.08 10.69
N MET A 72 14.87 6.70 9.74
CA MET A 72 15.38 6.96 8.39
C MET A 72 15.12 8.43 8.08
N ASP A 73 16.19 9.21 7.97
CA ASP A 73 16.14 10.66 7.70
C ASP A 73 15.29 11.44 8.72
N GLY A 74 15.39 11.09 10.01
CA GLY A 74 14.62 11.73 11.08
C GLY A 74 13.14 11.37 11.07
N LYS A 75 12.74 10.34 10.32
CA LYS A 75 11.37 9.82 10.28
C LYS A 75 11.30 8.42 10.85
N GLN A 76 10.31 8.22 11.71
CA GLN A 76 10.02 6.91 12.27
C GLN A 76 9.33 6.01 11.27
N ARG A 77 9.95 4.85 11.00
CA ARG A 77 9.50 3.91 9.97
C ARG A 77 9.40 2.48 10.48
N LEU A 78 8.33 1.81 10.10
CA LEU A 78 7.97 0.45 10.47
C LEU A 78 8.13 -0.49 9.27
N CYS A 79 8.64 -1.70 9.50
CA CYS A 79 8.72 -2.72 8.43
C CYS A 79 7.32 -3.27 8.10
N LEU A 80 6.94 -3.15 6.83
CA LEU A 80 5.63 -3.59 6.34
C LEU A 80 5.44 -5.11 6.49
N ALA A 81 6.52 -5.89 6.37
CA ALA A 81 6.46 -7.34 6.55
C ALA A 81 6.05 -7.72 7.98
N GLN A 82 6.56 -7.00 8.99
CA GLN A 82 6.18 -7.22 10.38
C GLN A 82 4.71 -6.86 10.63
N ILE A 83 4.23 -5.73 10.09
CA ILE A 83 2.81 -5.35 10.16
C ILE A 83 1.93 -6.42 9.52
N SER A 84 2.34 -6.93 8.36
CA SER A 84 1.62 -7.98 7.62
C SER A 84 1.54 -9.29 8.39
N SER A 85 2.61 -9.72 9.08
CA SER A 85 2.63 -11.00 9.80
C SER A 85 2.03 -10.93 11.20
N THR A 86 1.84 -9.73 11.75
CA THR A 86 1.29 -9.50 13.10
C THR A 86 -0.14 -8.98 13.05
N LEU A 87 -0.32 -7.69 12.76
CA LEU A 87 -1.59 -6.98 12.83
C LEU A 87 -2.55 -7.34 11.69
N LEU A 88 -2.03 -7.73 10.53
CA LEU A 88 -2.81 -8.00 9.32
C LEU A 88 -2.67 -9.45 8.81
N LYS A 89 -2.34 -10.40 9.69
CA LYS A 89 -2.04 -11.81 9.35
C LYS A 89 -3.18 -12.54 8.62
N ASP A 90 -4.43 -12.11 8.82
CA ASP A 90 -5.63 -12.73 8.21
C ASP A 90 -5.93 -12.18 6.80
N TYR A 91 -5.12 -11.24 6.32
CA TYR A 91 -5.24 -10.65 4.99
C TYR A 91 -4.11 -11.12 4.08
N SER A 92 -4.45 -11.38 2.82
CA SER A 92 -3.44 -11.75 1.83
C SER A 92 -2.51 -10.59 1.52
N TYR A 93 -1.28 -10.89 1.11
CA TYR A 93 -0.31 -9.89 0.65
C TYR A 93 -0.91 -8.98 -0.44
N ASN A 94 -1.68 -9.55 -1.38
CA ASN A 94 -2.30 -8.78 -2.46
C ASN A 94 -3.35 -7.78 -1.94
N GLU A 95 -4.12 -8.14 -0.92
CA GLU A 95 -5.09 -7.22 -0.29
C GLU A 95 -4.38 -6.07 0.42
N ILE A 96 -3.32 -6.38 1.18
CA ILE A 96 -2.49 -5.37 1.87
C ILE A 96 -1.84 -4.44 0.85
N HIS A 97 -1.28 -4.99 -0.23
CA HIS A 97 -0.71 -4.23 -1.33
C HIS A 97 -1.73 -3.28 -1.96
N ASN A 98 -2.90 -3.80 -2.35
CA ASN A 98 -3.96 -3.01 -2.98
C ASN A 98 -4.47 -1.91 -2.06
N ARG A 99 -4.64 -2.22 -0.77
CA ARG A 99 -5.08 -1.22 0.22
C ARG A 99 -4.05 -0.12 0.44
N ARG A 100 -2.77 -0.48 0.54
CA ARG A 100 -1.65 0.47 0.64
C ARG A 100 -1.64 1.44 -0.55
N VAL A 101 -1.71 0.90 -1.77
CA VAL A 101 -1.76 1.71 -3.01
C VAL A 101 -2.97 2.64 -3.00
N ALA A 102 -4.14 2.13 -2.60
CA ALA A 102 -5.35 2.91 -2.48
C ALA A 102 -5.17 4.09 -1.50
N LEU A 103 -4.56 3.86 -0.33
CA LEU A 103 -4.30 4.92 0.66
C LEU A 103 -3.22 5.92 0.24
N GLY A 104 -2.52 5.70 -0.88
CA GLY A 104 -1.41 6.53 -1.34
C GLY A 104 -0.15 6.37 -0.48
N ILE A 105 0.01 5.23 0.19
CA ILE A 105 1.15 4.96 1.08
C ILE A 105 2.34 4.48 0.24
N THR A 106 3.47 5.15 0.35
CA THR A 106 4.69 4.83 -0.41
C THR A 106 5.70 4.11 0.47
N CYS A 107 6.08 2.89 0.06
CA CYS A 107 7.12 2.15 0.77
C CYS A 107 8.51 2.64 0.36
N VAL A 108 9.38 2.83 1.35
CA VAL A 108 10.82 3.01 1.12
C VAL A 108 11.51 1.66 1.31
N GLN A 109 12.36 1.25 0.37
CA GLN A 109 13.08 -0.01 0.50
C GLN A 109 14.20 0.14 1.54
N CYS A 110 14.37 -0.88 2.38
CA CYS A 110 15.49 -0.92 3.33
C CYS A 110 16.83 -1.04 2.58
N SER A 111 17.87 -0.39 3.10
CA SER A 111 19.25 -0.70 2.74
C SER A 111 19.64 -2.10 3.25
N PRO A 112 20.71 -2.72 2.73
CA PRO A 112 21.18 -4.02 3.22
C PRO A 112 21.44 -4.05 4.73
N GLY A 113 22.08 -3.01 5.30
CA GLY A 113 22.33 -2.91 6.74
C GLY A 113 21.04 -2.81 7.56
N GLN A 114 20.07 -1.99 7.12
CA GLN A 114 18.76 -1.91 7.78
C GLN A 114 18.01 -3.25 7.75
N LEU A 115 18.14 -4.00 6.65
CA LEU A 115 17.52 -5.31 6.49
C LEU A 115 18.12 -6.34 7.45
N GLU A 116 19.43 -6.28 7.69
CA GLU A 116 20.12 -7.11 8.68
C GLU A 116 19.62 -6.82 10.09
N THR A 117 19.59 -5.54 10.48
CA THR A 117 19.05 -5.10 11.78
C THR A 117 17.60 -5.57 12.01
N LEU A 118 16.75 -5.54 10.97
CA LEU A 118 15.36 -6.04 11.06
C LEU A 118 15.27 -7.57 11.23
N ARG A 119 16.21 -8.33 10.67
CA ARG A 119 16.24 -9.79 10.84
C ARG A 119 16.75 -10.17 12.22
N GLU A 120 17.80 -9.51 12.69
CA GLU A 120 18.40 -9.74 14.01
C GLU A 120 17.43 -9.39 15.15
N SER A 121 16.65 -8.34 14.98
CA SER A 121 15.58 -7.95 15.93
C SER A 121 14.34 -8.84 15.87
N GLY A 122 14.29 -9.81 14.96
CA GLY A 122 13.14 -10.70 14.78
C GLY A 122 11.91 -10.05 14.16
N ALA A 123 12.03 -8.85 13.58
CA ALA A 123 10.92 -8.18 12.89
C ALA A 123 10.48 -8.94 11.63
N MET A 124 11.39 -9.71 11.02
CA MET A 124 11.13 -10.49 9.81
C MET A 124 12.02 -11.74 9.72
N PRO A 125 11.63 -12.77 8.95
CA PRO A 125 12.43 -13.99 8.81
C PRO A 125 13.82 -13.73 8.22
N ALA A 126 14.84 -14.43 8.71
CA ALA A 126 16.22 -14.34 8.24
C ALA A 126 16.39 -14.59 6.72
N SER A 127 15.50 -15.39 6.12
CA SER A 127 15.48 -15.68 4.68
C SER A 127 14.99 -14.52 3.80
N SER A 128 14.40 -13.49 4.40
CA SER A 128 13.70 -12.42 3.67
C SER A 128 14.69 -11.46 3.02
N ARG A 129 14.66 -11.31 1.70
CA ARG A 129 15.66 -10.53 0.94
C ARG A 129 15.33 -9.05 0.73
N ARG A 130 14.11 -8.63 1.02
CA ARG A 130 13.63 -7.25 0.84
C ARG A 130 12.59 -6.93 1.92
N CYS A 131 12.61 -5.72 2.49
CA CYS A 131 11.48 -5.15 3.23
C CYS A 131 11.27 -3.71 2.75
N GLY A 132 9.99 -3.34 2.55
CA GLY A 132 9.58 -1.96 2.44
C GLY A 132 9.13 -1.42 3.80
N THR A 133 9.51 -0.19 4.13
CA THR A 133 9.12 0.49 5.35
C THR A 133 8.14 1.62 5.05
N ILE A 134 7.24 1.86 6.00
CA ILE A 134 6.23 2.93 5.97
C ILE A 134 6.31 3.72 7.27
N THR A 135 5.90 4.98 7.26
CA THR A 135 5.90 5.80 8.48
C THR A 135 4.89 5.30 9.52
N LEU A 136 5.06 5.69 10.78
CA LEU A 136 4.12 5.33 11.86
C LEU A 136 2.67 5.71 11.51
N ARG A 137 2.44 6.94 11.03
CA ARG A 137 1.09 7.37 10.61
C ARG A 137 0.54 6.56 9.45
N GLU A 138 1.37 6.20 8.46
CA GLU A 138 0.95 5.34 7.35
C GLU A 138 0.57 3.94 7.84
N ALA A 139 1.32 3.38 8.80
CA ALA A 139 1.00 2.10 9.42
C ALA A 139 -0.36 2.14 10.15
N GLU A 140 -0.59 3.19 10.94
CA GLU A 140 -1.88 3.39 11.61
C GLU A 140 -3.04 3.50 10.61
N ARG A 141 -2.88 4.29 9.54
CA ARG A 141 -3.88 4.44 8.48
C ARG A 141 -4.15 3.12 7.76
N LEU A 142 -3.10 2.37 7.44
CA LEU A 142 -3.21 1.06 6.79
C LEU A 142 -3.98 0.08 7.66
N VAL A 143 -3.55 -0.09 8.92
CA VAL A 143 -4.19 -1.02 9.87
C VAL A 143 -5.63 -0.60 10.16
N LYS A 144 -5.88 0.69 10.41
CA LYS A 144 -7.22 1.24 10.60
C LYS A 144 -8.14 0.91 9.43
N SER A 145 -7.66 1.00 8.20
CA SER A 145 -8.48 0.72 7.02
C SER A 145 -8.95 -0.73 6.90
N PHE A 146 -8.25 -1.68 7.52
CA PHE A 146 -8.64 -3.08 7.54
C PHE A 146 -9.56 -3.42 8.73
N LEU A 147 -9.30 -2.81 9.89
CA LEU A 147 -9.93 -3.22 11.13
C LEU A 147 -11.13 -2.35 11.54
N ASP A 148 -11.17 -1.09 11.13
CA ASP A 148 -12.21 -0.15 11.56
C ASP A 148 -13.21 0.16 10.45
N GLU A 149 -14.37 0.69 10.87
CA GLU A 149 -15.29 1.32 9.94
C GLU A 149 -14.75 2.68 9.46
N PRO A 150 -15.01 3.03 8.17
CA PRO A 150 -14.64 4.34 7.65
C PRO A 150 -15.43 5.44 8.35
N GLU A 151 -14.74 6.19 9.21
CA GLU A 151 -15.27 7.40 9.85
C GLU A 151 -14.97 8.62 8.97
N HIS A 152 -15.94 9.53 8.88
CA HIS A 152 -15.71 10.83 8.24
C HIS A 152 -14.67 11.64 9.05
N PRO A 153 -13.67 12.27 8.41
CA PRO A 153 -12.74 13.15 9.11
C PRO A 153 -13.49 14.23 9.88
N ARG A 154 -13.20 14.40 11.17
CA ARG A 154 -13.82 15.41 12.04
C ARG A 154 -13.21 16.79 11.77
N LEU A 155 -13.60 17.38 10.65
CA LEU A 155 -13.24 18.76 10.29
C LEU A 155 -14.36 19.72 10.69
N PRO A 156 -14.05 21.00 10.97
CA PRO A 156 -15.08 22.01 11.21
C PRO A 156 -16.11 22.06 10.07
N GLU A 157 -17.37 22.32 10.39
CA GLU A 157 -18.47 22.25 9.41
C GLU A 157 -18.28 23.19 8.21
N ASN A 158 -17.66 24.35 8.44
CA ASN A 158 -17.35 25.35 7.42
C ASN A 158 -15.94 25.23 6.82
N PHE A 159 -15.22 24.14 7.11
CA PHE A 159 -13.88 23.94 6.59
C PHE A 159 -13.92 23.63 5.09
N ALA A 160 -13.00 24.24 4.33
CA ALA A 160 -12.79 23.96 2.93
C ALA A 160 -11.28 23.86 2.65
N PHE A 161 -10.91 22.95 1.75
CA PHE A 161 -9.57 22.92 1.19
C PHE A 161 -9.55 23.76 -0.08
N ASP A 162 -8.67 24.75 -0.15
CA ASP A 162 -8.32 25.34 -1.43
C ASP A 162 -7.52 24.31 -2.24
N VAL A 163 -8.00 24.03 -3.45
CA VAL A 163 -7.47 22.96 -4.30
C VAL A 163 -7.20 23.44 -5.71
N ILE A 164 -6.20 22.83 -6.33
CA ILE A 164 -5.78 23.11 -7.70
C ILE A 164 -5.52 21.81 -8.45
N HIS A 165 -5.85 21.78 -9.74
CA HIS A 165 -5.32 20.78 -10.65
C HIS A 165 -4.64 21.44 -11.83
N HIS A 166 -3.72 20.69 -12.45
CA HIS A 166 -2.93 21.14 -13.60
C HIS A 166 -3.32 20.43 -14.91
N CYS A 167 -4.33 19.55 -14.89
CA CYS A 167 -4.86 18.93 -16.10
C CYS A 167 -5.49 19.97 -17.05
N GLY A 168 -5.30 19.79 -18.36
CA GLY A 168 -5.77 20.75 -19.37
C GLY A 168 -5.08 22.10 -19.21
N TRP A 169 -5.87 23.16 -19.01
CA TRP A 169 -5.40 24.52 -18.68
C TRP A 169 -5.29 24.78 -17.16
N GLY A 170 -5.54 23.76 -16.36
CA GLY A 170 -5.66 23.87 -14.91
C GLY A 170 -6.95 24.56 -14.45
N CYS A 171 -7.22 24.42 -13.16
CA CYS A 171 -8.30 25.12 -12.49
C CYS A 171 -8.07 25.13 -10.97
N ARG A 172 -8.56 26.19 -10.32
CA ARG A 172 -8.59 26.34 -8.86
C ARG A 172 -10.03 26.24 -8.34
N GLY A 173 -10.20 25.74 -7.13
CA GLY A 173 -11.50 25.61 -6.49
C GLY A 173 -11.41 25.37 -5.00
N GLN A 174 -12.58 25.26 -4.35
CA GLN A 174 -12.72 24.91 -2.95
C GLN A 174 -13.40 23.56 -2.79
N PHE A 175 -12.72 22.61 -2.15
CA PHE A 175 -13.27 21.32 -1.76
C PHE A 175 -13.90 21.42 -0.37
N SER A 176 -15.21 21.16 -0.27
CA SER A 176 -15.95 21.13 0.99
C SER A 176 -16.13 19.68 1.48
N PRO A 177 -15.45 19.25 2.57
CA PRO A 177 -15.54 17.90 3.10
C PRO A 177 -16.94 17.54 3.61
N ALA A 178 -17.66 18.51 4.19
CA ALA A 178 -19.04 18.33 4.64
C ALA A 178 -20.00 17.90 3.51
N ARG A 179 -19.69 18.26 2.26
CA ARG A 179 -20.47 17.85 1.07
C ARG A 179 -19.99 16.53 0.47
N TYR A 180 -18.85 15.98 0.88
CA TYR A 180 -18.28 14.75 0.32
C TYR A 180 -18.84 13.50 1.00
N ASN A 181 -20.14 13.25 0.77
CA ASN A 181 -20.88 12.10 1.32
C ASN A 181 -20.97 10.90 0.36
N SER A 182 -20.44 11.03 -0.85
CA SER A 182 -20.31 9.93 -1.81
C SER A 182 -19.19 10.23 -2.80
N SER A 183 -18.66 9.21 -3.47
CA SER A 183 -17.60 9.36 -4.49
C SER A 183 -18.01 10.27 -5.66
N ARG A 184 -19.31 10.48 -5.89
CA ARG A 184 -19.87 11.34 -6.95
C ARG A 184 -20.41 12.68 -6.45
N ALA A 185 -20.31 12.96 -5.16
CA ALA A 185 -20.83 14.20 -4.58
C ALA A 185 -20.20 15.43 -5.24
N LYS A 186 -21.02 16.46 -5.50
CA LYS A 186 -20.56 17.74 -6.05
C LYS A 186 -19.99 18.61 -4.93
N CYS A 187 -18.77 18.30 -4.49
CA CYS A 187 -18.14 18.90 -3.32
C CYS A 187 -17.02 19.90 -3.65
N VAL A 188 -16.68 20.10 -4.92
CA VAL A 188 -15.66 21.07 -5.35
C VAL A 188 -16.33 22.25 -6.06
N ARG A 189 -16.18 23.46 -5.51
CA ARG A 189 -16.67 24.72 -6.10
C ARG A 189 -15.55 25.34 -6.93
N CYS A 190 -15.76 25.50 -8.24
CA CYS A 190 -14.79 26.19 -9.11
C CYS A 190 -14.69 27.68 -8.75
N SER A 191 -13.47 28.21 -8.63
CA SER A 191 -13.23 29.62 -8.31
C SER A 191 -13.60 30.56 -9.46
N SER A 192 -13.55 30.10 -10.72
CA SER A 192 -13.85 30.92 -11.89
C SER A 192 -15.35 31.00 -12.20
N CYS A 193 -16.04 29.86 -12.33
CA CYS A 193 -17.44 29.80 -12.74
C CYS A 193 -18.42 29.45 -11.60
N GLN A 194 -17.93 29.25 -10.37
CA GLN A 194 -18.75 28.98 -9.18
C GLN A 194 -19.58 27.68 -9.24
N THR A 195 -19.39 26.86 -10.28
CA THR A 195 -20.11 25.60 -10.45
C THR A 195 -19.57 24.53 -9.50
N PHE A 196 -20.47 23.77 -8.87
CA PHE A 196 -20.12 22.62 -8.04
C PHE A 196 -19.96 21.35 -8.87
N LEU A 197 -18.80 20.71 -8.73
CA LEU A 197 -18.38 19.52 -9.47
C LEU A 197 -17.96 18.42 -8.50
N SER A 198 -18.07 17.16 -8.94
CA SER A 198 -17.42 16.06 -8.21
C SER A 198 -15.91 16.13 -8.41
N PRO A 199 -15.10 15.57 -7.50
CA PRO A 199 -13.64 15.67 -7.63
C PRO A 199 -13.12 15.13 -8.97
N ASN A 200 -13.72 14.03 -9.45
CA ASN A 200 -13.36 13.47 -10.75
C ASN A 200 -13.83 14.29 -11.94
N LYS A 201 -14.97 14.99 -11.86
CA LYS A 201 -15.38 15.92 -12.92
C LYS A 201 -14.54 17.19 -12.91
N PHE A 202 -14.13 17.65 -11.73
CA PHE A 202 -13.35 18.87 -11.56
C PHE A 202 -12.00 18.80 -12.30
N ILE A 203 -11.27 17.68 -12.25
CA ILE A 203 -9.99 17.55 -12.96
C ILE A 203 -10.08 17.59 -14.50
N PHE A 204 -11.28 17.52 -15.07
CA PHE A 204 -11.53 17.71 -16.51
C PHE A 204 -12.19 19.06 -16.82
N HIS A 205 -12.38 19.91 -15.81
CA HIS A 205 -12.96 21.24 -15.94
C HIS A 205 -11.83 22.27 -15.92
N SER A 206 -11.71 23.07 -16.97
CA SER A 206 -10.64 24.07 -17.07
C SER A 206 -11.13 25.36 -17.69
N HIS A 207 -10.41 26.45 -17.43
CA HIS A 207 -10.68 27.77 -17.97
C HIS A 207 -9.42 28.30 -18.63
N VAL A 208 -9.56 28.84 -19.84
CA VAL A 208 -8.45 29.52 -20.52
C VAL A 208 -8.13 30.80 -19.74
N PRO A 209 -6.86 31.07 -19.39
CA PRO A 209 -6.49 32.33 -18.76
C PRO A 209 -6.90 33.52 -19.64
N HIS A 210 -7.66 34.46 -19.09
CA HIS A 210 -8.18 35.62 -19.83
C HIS A 210 -7.12 36.69 -20.13
N HIS A 211 -5.86 36.55 -19.67
CA HIS A 211 -4.79 37.51 -19.91
C HIS A 211 -3.78 36.99 -20.94
N LEU A 212 -3.63 37.72 -22.04
CA LEU A 212 -2.73 37.41 -23.16
C LEU A 212 -1.23 37.58 -22.83
N ASP A 213 -0.89 38.05 -21.62
CA ASP A 213 0.51 38.27 -21.18
C ASP A 213 1.12 37.08 -20.41
N ALA A 214 0.34 36.02 -20.18
CA ALA A 214 0.81 34.81 -19.50
C ALA A 214 1.12 33.67 -20.50
N VAL A 215 1.60 34.01 -21.70
CA VAL A 215 2.24 33.02 -22.58
C VAL A 215 3.67 32.77 -22.07
N GLN A 216 3.78 32.27 -20.84
CA GLN A 216 4.73 31.20 -20.59
C GLN A 216 3.97 29.91 -20.79
N VAL A 217 4.11 29.40 -22.01
CA VAL A 217 3.76 28.05 -22.41
C VAL A 217 4.39 27.09 -21.40
N ASN A 218 3.59 26.59 -20.46
CA ASN A 218 3.89 25.34 -19.79
C ASN A 218 2.68 24.41 -19.89
N ALA A 219 2.63 23.82 -21.08
CA ALA A 219 2.03 22.57 -21.52
C ALA A 219 0.61 22.25 -21.03
N TYR A 220 -0.33 22.29 -21.98
CA TYR A 220 -1.56 21.48 -21.90
C TYR A 220 -1.18 20.08 -21.41
N ARG A 221 -1.62 19.74 -20.20
CA ARG A 221 -1.30 18.45 -19.58
C ARG A 221 -2.47 17.52 -19.81
N HIS A 222 -2.31 16.58 -20.71
CA HIS A 222 -3.34 15.57 -20.95
C HIS A 222 -3.62 14.84 -19.62
N PRO A 223 -4.87 14.76 -19.17
CA PRO A 223 -5.21 13.92 -18.03
C PRO A 223 -4.80 12.48 -18.37
N ASP A 224 -4.02 11.84 -17.51
CA ASP A 224 -3.80 10.39 -17.62
C ASP A 224 -5.16 9.68 -17.67
N ALA A 225 -5.22 8.57 -18.41
CA ALA A 225 -6.44 7.79 -18.71
C ALA A 225 -7.54 7.91 -17.64
N ALA A 226 -8.75 8.28 -18.09
CA ALA A 226 -9.89 8.63 -17.26
C ALA A 226 -10.42 7.43 -16.45
N ASN A 227 -9.75 7.11 -15.34
CA ASN A 227 -10.30 6.27 -14.28
C ASN A 227 -11.27 7.14 -13.44
N PHE A 228 -12.35 6.55 -12.92
CA PHE A 228 -13.25 7.16 -11.93
C PHE A 228 -12.53 7.65 -10.65
N ASN A 229 -11.26 7.26 -10.48
CA ASN A 229 -10.39 7.57 -9.36
C ASN A 229 -9.16 8.43 -9.75
N ALA A 230 -9.10 8.98 -10.96
CA ALA A 230 -7.93 9.71 -11.43
C ALA A 230 -7.67 10.99 -10.59
N TRP A 231 -8.71 11.64 -10.08
CA TRP A 231 -8.60 12.91 -9.36
C TRP A 231 -7.62 12.91 -8.19
N ARG A 232 -7.42 11.78 -7.51
CA ARG A 232 -6.54 11.69 -6.33
C ARG A 232 -5.08 12.04 -6.66
N ARG A 233 -4.64 11.77 -7.89
CA ARG A 233 -3.29 12.08 -8.40
C ARG A 233 -3.17 13.46 -9.03
N HIS A 234 -4.28 14.13 -9.29
CA HIS A 234 -4.32 15.37 -10.06
C HIS A 234 -4.89 16.57 -9.29
N LEU A 235 -5.50 16.34 -8.13
CA LEU A 235 -6.02 17.39 -7.26
C LEU A 235 -5.09 17.60 -6.06
N PHE A 236 -4.49 18.78 -6.00
CA PHE A 236 -3.50 19.22 -5.02
C PHE A 236 -4.09 20.32 -4.14
N LEU A 237 -3.46 20.60 -3.00
CA LEU A 237 -3.79 21.77 -2.17
C LEU A 237 -3.21 23.01 -2.84
N ASP A 238 -4.00 24.07 -2.98
CA ASP A 238 -3.59 25.37 -3.55
C ASP A 238 -2.93 26.25 -2.48
N HIS A 239 -1.96 25.69 -1.77
CA HIS A 239 -1.19 26.39 -0.74
C HIS A 239 0.27 25.92 -0.81
N PRO A 240 1.27 26.82 -0.83
CA PRO A 240 2.67 26.44 -1.03
C PRO A 240 3.24 25.63 0.13
N ASN A 241 2.87 25.99 1.38
CA ASN A 241 3.33 25.32 2.60
C ASN A 241 2.15 25.00 3.52
N PRO A 242 1.28 24.05 3.17
CA PRO A 242 0.12 23.71 4.01
C PRO A 242 0.61 23.12 5.33
N SER A 243 -0.11 23.40 6.42
CA SER A 243 0.23 22.82 7.72
C SER A 243 0.15 21.28 7.66
N LEU A 244 0.94 20.60 8.50
CA LEU A 244 0.94 19.14 8.55
C LEU A 244 -0.47 18.58 8.85
N SER A 245 -1.23 19.24 9.72
CA SER A 245 -2.61 18.88 10.02
C SER A 245 -3.53 18.95 8.79
N THR A 246 -3.33 19.95 7.93
CA THR A 246 -4.09 20.13 6.67
C THR A 246 -3.73 19.04 5.67
N ILE A 247 -2.44 18.72 5.53
CA ILE A 247 -1.97 17.62 4.66
C ILE A 247 -2.61 16.31 5.12
N TYR A 248 -2.58 16.04 6.42
CA TYR A 248 -3.13 14.83 7.00
C TYR A 248 -4.64 14.71 6.78
N ALA A 249 -5.38 15.79 7.05
CA ALA A 249 -6.81 15.84 6.78
C ALA A 249 -7.13 15.62 5.29
N TRP A 250 -6.34 16.20 4.40
CA TRP A 250 -6.51 16.06 2.95
C TRP A 250 -6.31 14.61 2.48
N GLU A 251 -5.29 13.93 3.00
CA GLU A 251 -5.05 12.52 2.72
C GLU A 251 -6.17 11.61 3.24
N ASP A 252 -6.74 11.92 4.40
CA ASP A 252 -7.84 11.14 4.97
C ASP A 252 -9.13 11.34 4.18
N VAL A 253 -9.41 12.57 3.71
CA VAL A 253 -10.52 12.85 2.76
C VAL A 253 -10.34 12.07 1.46
N LYS A 254 -9.13 12.04 0.89
CA LYS A 254 -8.84 11.22 -0.29
C LYS A 254 -9.11 9.74 -0.03
N ALA A 255 -8.89 9.22 1.18
CA ALA A 255 -9.07 7.80 1.48
C ALA A 255 -10.53 7.34 1.62
N MET A 256 -11.49 8.25 1.90
CA MET A 256 -12.85 7.90 2.34
C MET A 256 -13.62 6.91 1.43
N PHE A 257 -13.69 7.15 0.12
CA PHE A 257 -14.49 6.33 -0.81
C PHE A 257 -13.67 5.42 -1.72
N ASN A 258 -12.60 4.82 -1.23
CA ASN A 258 -11.62 4.16 -2.11
C ASN A 258 -11.85 2.66 -2.40
N GLY A 259 -13.10 2.17 -2.35
CA GLY A 259 -13.46 0.80 -2.76
C GLY A 259 -12.89 -0.35 -1.92
N GLY A 260 -11.81 -0.13 -1.16
CA GLY A 260 -11.16 -1.13 -0.31
C GLY A 260 -11.95 -1.47 0.95
N ASN A 261 -12.79 -0.56 1.47
CA ASN A 261 -13.53 -0.76 2.73
C ASN A 261 -14.71 -1.75 2.61
N ARG A 262 -14.81 -2.54 1.54
CA ARG A 262 -15.81 -3.61 1.46
C ARG A 262 -15.47 -4.67 2.50
N LYS A 263 -16.13 -4.61 3.66
CA LYS A 263 -16.04 -5.63 4.71
C LYS A 263 -16.23 -7.02 4.09
N ARG A 264 -15.30 -7.94 4.38
CA ARG A 264 -15.61 -9.36 4.31
C ARG A 264 -16.67 -9.61 5.39
N TYR A 265 -17.95 -9.61 5.03
CA TYR A 265 -18.86 -10.49 5.76
C TYR A 265 -18.26 -11.88 5.62
N SER A 266 -17.84 -12.47 6.75
CA SER A 266 -17.22 -13.78 6.82
C SER A 266 -18.09 -14.83 6.10
N THR A 267 -17.83 -15.05 4.82
CA THR A 267 -18.40 -16.17 4.06
C THR A 267 -17.62 -17.46 4.29
N GLN A 268 -16.52 -17.42 5.06
CA GLN A 268 -15.72 -18.59 5.39
C GLN A 268 -16.40 -19.57 6.36
N THR A 269 -17.23 -19.11 7.30
CA THR A 269 -17.94 -20.03 8.23
C THR A 269 -19.01 -20.87 7.54
N LYS A 270 -19.70 -20.34 6.52
CA LYS A 270 -20.74 -21.10 5.79
C LYS A 270 -20.17 -22.08 4.78
N LYS A 271 -18.99 -21.83 4.20
CA LYS A 271 -18.39 -22.74 3.20
C LYS A 271 -17.76 -23.97 3.86
N GLN A 272 -17.14 -23.81 5.03
CA GLN A 272 -16.55 -24.93 5.79
C GLN A 272 -17.63 -25.82 6.43
N GLN A 273 -18.68 -25.23 7.02
CA GLN A 273 -19.80 -26.02 7.53
C GLN A 273 -20.50 -26.81 6.43
N LYS A 274 -20.76 -26.19 5.26
CA LYS A 274 -21.41 -26.90 4.15
C LYS A 274 -20.53 -27.99 3.55
N SER A 275 -19.20 -27.83 3.52
CA SER A 275 -18.29 -28.89 3.06
C SER A 275 -18.21 -30.05 4.07
N ASP A 276 -18.17 -29.75 5.37
CA ASP A 276 -18.06 -30.77 6.41
C ASP A 276 -19.38 -31.56 6.54
N GLU A 277 -20.53 -30.90 6.44
CA GLU A 277 -21.86 -31.54 6.42
C GLU A 277 -22.05 -32.44 5.17
N THR A 278 -21.54 -32.01 4.00
CA THR A 278 -21.60 -32.81 2.77
C THR A 278 -20.66 -34.01 2.83
N ILE A 279 -19.49 -33.88 3.47
CA ILE A 279 -18.55 -34.99 3.67
C ILE A 279 -19.13 -36.01 4.66
N ASP A 280 -19.75 -35.55 5.74
CA ASP A 280 -20.35 -36.45 6.75
C ASP A 280 -21.54 -37.22 6.18
N LEU A 281 -22.41 -36.57 5.39
CA LEU A 281 -23.51 -37.23 4.67
C LEU A 281 -23.00 -38.28 3.66
N ARG A 282 -21.90 -38.01 2.95
CA ARG A 282 -21.30 -39.00 2.03
C ARG A 282 -20.65 -40.16 2.78
N HIS A 283 -20.00 -39.92 3.91
CA HIS A 283 -19.45 -40.97 4.76
C HIS A 283 -20.54 -41.82 5.42
N GLN A 284 -21.67 -41.22 5.79
CA GLN A 284 -22.81 -41.96 6.35
C GLN A 284 -23.50 -42.81 5.29
N ALA A 285 -23.74 -42.27 4.10
CA ALA A 285 -24.25 -43.03 2.96
C ALA A 285 -23.33 -44.20 2.55
N TRP A 286 -22.01 -43.99 2.58
CA TRP A 286 -21.04 -45.08 2.33
C TRP A 286 -21.12 -46.18 3.40
N ARG A 287 -21.23 -45.81 4.69
CA ARG A 287 -21.39 -46.76 5.80
C ARG A 287 -22.68 -47.56 5.71
N ASP A 288 -23.78 -46.95 5.28
CA ASP A 288 -25.08 -47.62 5.15
C ASP A 288 -25.10 -48.62 3.99
N VAL A 289 -24.43 -48.32 2.87
CA VAL A 289 -24.28 -49.25 1.74
C VAL A 289 -23.47 -50.48 2.13
N HIS A 290 -22.43 -50.33 2.97
CA HIS A 290 -21.53 -51.42 3.37
C HIS A 290 -22.00 -52.18 4.62
N ARG A 291 -23.06 -51.71 5.29
CA ARG A 291 -23.72 -52.40 6.41
C ARG A 291 -24.87 -53.28 5.94
N ASN A 292 -25.35 -53.14 4.70
CA ASN A 292 -26.42 -53.96 4.14
C ASN A 292 -25.86 -55.34 3.68
N PRO A 293 -26.27 -56.46 4.30
CA PRO A 293 -25.79 -57.81 3.93
C PRO A 293 -26.17 -58.26 2.52
N ASN A 294 -27.01 -57.50 1.81
CA ASN A 294 -27.54 -57.83 0.48
C ASN A 294 -26.94 -56.97 -0.67
N TYR A 295 -25.89 -56.17 -0.44
CA TYR A 295 -25.31 -55.34 -1.51
C TYR A 295 -24.36 -56.14 -2.42
N VAL A 296 -24.79 -56.37 -3.66
CA VAL A 296 -23.97 -56.96 -4.74
C VAL A 296 -23.44 -55.82 -5.61
N ALA A 297 -22.11 -55.67 -5.69
CA ALA A 297 -21.46 -54.65 -6.51
C ALA A 297 -21.64 -54.96 -8.01
N GLY A 298 -22.48 -54.18 -8.68
CA GLY A 298 -22.68 -54.26 -10.13
C GLY A 298 -21.59 -53.53 -10.89
N SER A 299 -20.75 -54.26 -11.62
CA SER A 299 -19.82 -53.75 -12.62
C SER A 299 -20.58 -53.18 -13.81
N VAL A 300 -20.46 -51.88 -14.07
CA VAL A 300 -20.86 -51.28 -15.35
C VAL A 300 -19.66 -50.48 -15.89
N ALA A 301 -19.02 -51.04 -16.91
CA ALA A 301 -18.06 -50.32 -17.75
C ALA A 301 -18.83 -49.41 -18.72
N PRO A 302 -18.31 -48.22 -19.08
CA PRO A 302 -18.94 -47.40 -20.11
C PRO A 302 -18.42 -47.79 -21.50
N GLU A 303 -19.33 -48.15 -22.40
CA GLU A 303 -19.15 -48.00 -23.85
C GLU A 303 -19.81 -46.68 -24.28
N GLY A 304 -19.17 -45.95 -25.21
CA GLY A 304 -19.74 -44.82 -25.95
C GLY A 304 -19.07 -43.48 -25.70
#